data_AF-A0A858XPA1-F1
#
_entry.id   AF-A0A858XPA1-F1
#
_cell.length_a   1.000
_cell.length_b   1.000
_cell.length_c   1.000
_cell.angle_alpha   90.00
_cell.angle_beta   90.00
_cell.angle_gamma   90.00
#
_symmetry.space_group_name_H-M   'P 1'
#
loop_
_entity.id
_entity.type
_entity.pdbx_description
1 polymer ?
#
loop_
_entity_poly.entity_id
_entity_poly.type
_entity_poly.pdbx_seq_one_letter_code
_entity_poly.pdbx_strand_id
1 'polypeptide(L)' 'METTVFNPIQRHLLEMFSYDKSQEGLEELKEMLCQYYSKRMNTKLDELWDKGILDQKKLDKIAEMDIHSLK' A
#
# COMPACT_ATOMS: atom_id res chain seq x y z
N MET A 1 26.94 13.44 -10.27
CA MET A 1 25.75 13.35 -9.38
C MET A 1 24.60 12.92 -10.27
N GLU A 2 24.01 11.74 -10.04
CA GLU A 2 22.79 11.37 -10.75
C GLU A 2 21.65 12.25 -10.26
N THR A 3 21.01 12.98 -11.17
CA THR A 3 19.81 13.77 -10.86
C THR A 3 18.63 12.82 -10.71
N THR A 4 18.19 12.59 -9.48
CA THR A 4 16.95 11.86 -9.20
C THR A 4 15.78 12.65 -9.77
N VAL A 5 15.17 12.15 -10.86
CA VAL A 5 13.93 12.72 -11.40
C VAL A 5 12.77 12.11 -10.65
N PHE A 6 12.15 12.89 -9.77
CA PHE A 6 10.97 12.46 -9.04
C PHE A 6 9.76 12.32 -9.97
N ASN A 7 9.07 11.18 -9.85
CA ASN A 7 7.80 10.97 -10.53
C ASN A 7 6.73 11.94 -9.99
N PRO A 8 5.58 12.12 -10.69
CA PRO A 8 4.57 13.09 -10.28
C PRO A 8 4.03 12.88 -8.85
N ILE A 9 3.88 11.63 -8.39
CA ILE A 9 3.40 11.33 -7.03
C ILE A 9 4.43 11.76 -6.00
N GLN A 10 5.71 11.44 -6.23
CA GLN A 10 6.80 11.84 -5.35
C GLN A 10 6.90 13.36 -5.25
N ARG A 11 6.76 14.10 -6.36
CA ARG A 11 6.73 15.57 -6.34
C ARG A 11 5.56 16.11 -5.54
N HIS A 12 4.37 15.57 -5.73
CA HIS A 12 3.18 16.03 -5.02
C HIS A 12 3.25 15.74 -3.51
N LEU A 13 3.80 14.59 -3.10
CA LEU A 13 4.05 14.30 -1.69
C LEU A 13 5.08 15.28 -1.08
N LEU A 14 6.14 15.61 -1.82
CA LEU A 14 7.12 16.61 -1.40
C LEU A 14 6.51 18.01 -1.25
N GLU A 15 5.59 18.38 -2.15
CA GLU A 15 4.79 19.60 -2.02
C GLU A 15 3.91 19.55 -0.76
N MET A 16 3.26 18.42 -0.46
CA MET A 16 2.47 18.26 0.76
C MET A 16 3.30 18.43 2.04
N PHE A 17 4.53 17.90 2.08
CA PHE A 17 5.46 18.11 3.19
C PHE A 17 5.94 19.56 3.35
N SER A 18 5.73 20.42 2.35
CA SER A 18 6.02 21.83 2.50
C SER A 18 5.01 22.56 3.41
N TYR A 19 3.78 22.04 3.50
CA TYR A 19 2.69 22.61 4.32
C TYR A 19 2.74 22.17 5.77
N ASP A 20 3.06 20.89 6.01
CA ASP A 20 3.29 20.35 7.36
C ASP A 20 4.65 19.63 7.41
N LYS A 21 5.54 20.17 8.24
CA LYS A 21 6.91 19.68 8.45
C LYS A 21 7.06 18.95 9.78
N SER A 22 5.97 18.77 10.52
CA SER A 22 5.98 18.05 11.79
C SER A 22 6.15 16.55 11.55
N GLN A 23 6.73 15.87 12.55
CA GLN A 23 6.79 14.42 12.53
C GLN A 23 5.39 13.81 12.67
N GLU A 24 4.49 14.48 13.38
CA GLU A 24 3.10 14.07 13.59
C GLU A 24 2.34 14.02 12.26
N GLY A 25 2.41 15.07 11.44
CA GLY A 25 1.79 15.10 10.12
C GLY A 25 2.35 14.06 9.15
N LEU A 26 3.63 13.69 9.28
CA LEU A 26 4.21 12.58 8.51
C LEU A 26 3.59 11.24 8.91
N GLU A 27 3.40 10.99 10.21
CA GLU A 27 2.78 9.74 10.67
C GLU A 27 1.30 9.67 10.28
N GLU A 28 0.56 10.78 10.37
CA GLU A 28 -0.82 10.85 9.89
C GLU A 28 -0.93 10.58 8.38
N LEU A 29 -0.01 11.14 7.58
CA LEU A 29 0.02 10.88 6.14
C LEU A 29 0.33 9.42 5.82
N LYS A 30 1.30 8.82 6.53
CA LYS A 30 1.61 7.38 6.38
C LYS A 30 0.39 6.53 6.71
N GLU A 31 -0.29 6.84 7.81
CA GLU A 31 -1.49 6.12 8.21
C GLU A 31 -2.59 6.24 7.16
N MET A 32 -2.87 7.45 6.67
CA MET A 32 -3.86 7.69 5.60
C MET A 32 -3.53 6.88 4.33
N LEU A 33 -2.27 6.88 3.89
CA LEU A 33 -1.84 6.11 2.72
C LEU A 33 -2.01 4.60 2.96
N CYS A 34 -1.58 4.09 4.11
CA CYS A 34 -1.74 2.69 4.49
C CYS A 34 -3.22 2.29 4.51
N GLN A 35 -4.10 3.10 5.09
CA GLN A 35 -5.53 2.86 5.14
C GLN A 35 -6.15 2.84 3.74
N TYR A 36 -5.79 3.80 2.88
CA TYR A 36 -6.29 3.85 1.51
C TYR A 36 -5.91 2.61 0.70
N TYR A 37 -4.64 2.20 0.73
CA TYR A 37 -4.19 1.02 0.00
C TYR A 37 -4.74 -0.28 0.60
N SER A 38 -4.85 -0.38 1.92
CA SER A 38 -5.47 -1.53 2.61
C SER A 38 -6.94 -1.68 2.19
N LYS A 39 -7.70 -0.58 2.20
CA LYS A 39 -9.10 -0.58 1.76
C LYS A 39 -9.22 -1.02 0.31
N ARG A 40 -8.41 -0.44 -0.58
CA ARG A 40 -8.42 -0.79 -2.01
C ARG A 40 -8.03 -2.25 -2.25
N MET A 41 -7.09 -2.80 -1.49
CA MET A 41 -6.69 -4.20 -1.56
C MET A 41 -7.82 -5.11 -1.11
N ASN A 42 -8.43 -4.82 0.05
CA ASN A 42 -9.56 -5.59 0.57
C ASN A 42 -10.73 -5.60 -0.41
N THR A 43 -11.12 -4.44 -0.96
CA THR A 43 -12.18 -4.37 -1.97
C THR A 43 -11.88 -5.25 -3.20
N LYS A 44 -10.63 -5.28 -3.67
CA LYS A 44 -10.25 -6.16 -4.78
C LYS A 44 -10.29 -7.64 -4.39
N LEU A 45 -9.90 -7.98 -3.15
CA LEU A 45 -9.99 -9.35 -2.65
C LEU A 45 -11.46 -9.80 -2.57
N ASP A 46 -12.34 -8.95 -2.05
CA ASP A 46 -13.78 -9.19 -2.00
C ASP A 46 -14.35 -9.39 -3.40
N GLU A 47 -14.01 -8.54 -4.37
CA GLU A 47 -14.43 -8.71 -5.76
C GLU A 47 -13.96 -10.03 -6.38
N LEU A 48 -12.73 -10.48 -6.07
CA LEU A 48 -12.21 -11.75 -6.57
C LEU A 48 -12.89 -12.94 -5.91
N TRP A 49 -13.28 -12.80 -4.65
CA TRP A 49 -14.05 -13.79 -3.91
C TRP A 49 -15.47 -13.93 -4.49
N ASP A 50 -16.16 -12.81 -4.71
CA ASP A 50 -17.52 -12.77 -5.27
C ASP A 50 -17.56 -13.33 -6.71
N LYS A 51 -16.49 -13.12 -7.49
CA LYS A 51 -16.33 -13.68 -8.84
C LYS A 51 -16.00 -15.18 -8.84
N GLY A 52 -15.78 -15.79 -7.66
CA GLY A 52 -15.35 -17.19 -7.52
C GLY A 52 -13.93 -17.46 -8.05
N ILE A 53 -13.16 -16.41 -8.34
CA ILE A 53 -11.77 -16.52 -8.81
C ILE A 53 -10.87 -16.83 -7.62
N LEU A 54 -11.15 -16.20 -6.48
CA LEU A 54 -10.53 -16.47 -5.19
C LEU A 54 -11.46 -17.36 -4.36
N ASP A 55 -10.88 -18.35 -3.68
CA ASP A 55 -11.59 -19.27 -2.80
C ASP A 55 -10.70 -19.61 -1.60
N GLN A 56 -11.29 -20.21 -0.56
CA GLN A 56 -10.57 -20.52 0.69
C GLN A 56 -9.30 -21.35 0.43
N LYS A 57 -9.34 -22.32 -0.49
CA LYS A 57 -8.19 -23.17 -0.79
C LYS A 57 -7.03 -22.41 -1.44
N LYS A 58 -7.33 -21.39 -2.24
CA LYS A 58 -6.30 -20.50 -2.82
C LYS A 58 -5.73 -19.56 -1.77
N LEU A 59 -6.56 -19.06 -0.86
CA LEU A 59 -6.09 -18.26 0.27
C LEU A 59 -5.20 -19.07 1.20
N ASP A 60 -5.60 -20.30 1.55
CA ASP A 60 -4.81 -21.20 2.39
C ASP A 60 -3.46 -21.49 1.74
N LYS A 61 -3.41 -21.71 0.41
CA LYS A 61 -2.15 -21.83 -0.33
C LYS A 61 -1.29 -20.57 -0.30
N ILE A 62 -1.90 -19.38 -0.41
CA ILE A 62 -1.16 -18.11 -0.33
C ILE A 62 -0.61 -17.89 1.08
N ALA A 63 -1.35 -18.28 2.13
CA ALA A 63 -0.90 -18.20 3.52
C ALA A 63 0.19 -19.24 3.84
N GLU A 64 0.12 -20.43 3.25
CA GLU A 64 1.13 -21.49 3.32
C GLU A 64 2.37 -21.19 2.47
N MET A 65 2.26 -20.31 1.46
CA MET A 65 3.41 -19.75 0.76
C MET A 65 4.15 -18.80 1.71
N ASP A 66 5.00 -19.42 2.50
CA ASP A 66 5.71 -18.85 3.64
C ASP A 66 6.37 -17.50 3.33
N ILE A 67 5.77 -16.41 3.81
CA ILE A 67 6.32 -15.05 3.79
C ILE A 67 7.62 -15.00 4.62
N HIS A 68 7.88 -15.98 5.50
CA HIS A 68 9.13 -16.09 6.27
C HIS A 68 10.31 -16.63 5.45
N SER A 69 10.11 -17.06 4.19
CA SER A 69 11.21 -17.42 3.30
C SER A 69 11.87 -16.20 2.61
N LEU A 70 11.33 -14.99 2.80
CA LEU A 70 11.91 -13.72 2.37
C LEU A 70 12.53 -12.93 3.55
N LYS A 71 13.44 -13.61 4.26
CA LYS A 71 14.55 -13.05 5.07
C LYS A 71 14.24 -12.28 6.36
#